data_AF-A0A3S1EGG3-F1
#
_entry.id   AF-A0A3S1EGG3-F1
#
_cell.length_a   1.000
_cell.length_b   1.000
_cell.length_c   1.000
_cell.angle_alpha   90.00
_cell.angle_beta   90.00
_cell.angle_gamma   90.00
#
_symmetry.space_group_name_H-M   'P 1'
#
loop_
_entity.id
_entity.type
_entity.pdbx_description
1 polymer ?
#
loop_
_entity_poly.entity_id
_entity_poly.type
_entity_poly.pdbx_seq_one_letter_code
_entity_poly.pdbx_strand_id
1 'polypeptide(L)' 'VGVEKRDLMPEMFNQIDLDQQMRVKCAFDPNHLLNPGKVFPQLRRCAELGRMHVHRGQMAFPDIPRF' A
#
# COMPACT_ATOMS: atom_id res chain seq x y z
N VAL A 1 -4.67 5.71 10.05
CA VAL A 1 -3.60 6.50 9.38
C VAL A 1 -3.85 6.52 7.88
N GLY A 2 -3.79 7.71 7.26
CA GLY A 2 -3.96 7.91 5.81
C GLY A 2 -2.75 7.46 5.00
N VAL A 3 -2.88 7.42 3.68
CA VAL A 3 -1.78 7.01 2.78
C VAL A 3 -0.59 7.95 2.95
N GLU A 4 -0.87 9.24 3.10
CA GLU A 4 0.12 10.32 3.22
C GLU A 4 0.97 10.23 4.50
N LYS A 5 0.49 9.48 5.50
CA LYS A 5 1.14 9.33 6.81
C LYS A 5 1.60 7.90 7.08
N ARG A 6 1.35 6.97 6.16
CA ARG A 6 1.64 5.54 6.31
C ARG A 6 3.13 5.29 6.53
N ASP A 7 3.97 6.00 5.80
CA ASP A 7 5.41 5.79 5.83
C ASP A 7 6.07 6.35 7.10
N LEU A 8 5.35 7.17 7.86
CA LEU A 8 5.76 7.69 9.16
C LEU A 8 5.35 6.78 10.32
N MET A 9 4.61 5.70 10.05
CA MET A 9 4.20 4.75 11.10
C MET A 9 5.38 4.18 11.91
N PRO A 10 6.53 3.82 11.29
CA PRO A 10 7.69 3.32 12.05
C PRO A 10 8.34 4.35 12.98
N GLU A 11 8.09 5.66 12.78
CA GLU A 11 8.59 6.71 13.67
C GLU A 11 7.86 6.72 15.02
N MET A 12 6.65 6.16 15.07
CA MET A 12 5.79 6.15 16.27
C MET A 12 5.61 4.75 16.86
N PHE A 13 5.65 3.71 16.02
CA PHE A 13 5.40 2.33 16.42
C PHE A 13 6.56 1.44 16.04
N ASN A 14 6.97 0.58 16.97
CA ASN A 14 7.97 -0.42 16.67
C ASN A 14 7.37 -1.58 15.85
N GLN A 15 8.22 -2.52 15.42
CA GLN A 15 7.78 -3.65 14.61
C GLN A 15 6.76 -4.54 15.33
N ILE A 16 6.90 -4.74 16.64
CA ILE A 16 5.98 -5.57 17.44
C ILE A 16 4.59 -4.94 17.44
N ASP A 17 4.50 -3.63 17.64
CA ASP A 17 3.23 -2.90 17.62
C ASP A 17 2.55 -3.01 16.25
N LEU A 18 3.32 -2.81 15.17
CA LEU A 18 2.82 -2.90 13.79
C LEU A 18 2.30 -4.31 13.47
N ASP A 19 3.01 -5.35 13.90
CA ASP A 19 2.61 -6.74 13.70
C ASP A 19 1.31 -7.07 14.45
N GLN A 20 1.16 -6.58 15.69
CA GLN A 20 -0.07 -6.77 16.45
C GLN A 20 -1.25 -6.04 15.82
N GLN A 21 -1.05 -4.79 15.37
CA GLN A 21 -2.08 -4.03 14.67
C GLN A 21 -2.50 -4.72 13.36
N MET A 22 -1.57 -5.34 12.62
CA MET A 22 -1.87 -6.14 11.44
C MET A 22 -2.71 -7.39 11.78
N ARG A 23 -2.37 -8.11 12.86
CA ARG A 23 -3.14 -9.28 13.31
C ARG A 23 -4.59 -8.94 13.61
N VAL A 24 -4.83 -7.82 14.32
CA VAL A 24 -6.18 -7.32 14.57
C VAL A 24 -6.89 -7.03 13.25
N LYS A 25 -6.23 -6.38 12.29
CA LYS A 25 -6.85 -6.15 10.96
C LYS A 25 -7.22 -7.46 10.26
N CYS A 26 -6.34 -8.44 10.23
CA CYS A 26 -6.63 -9.73 9.58
C CYS A 26 -7.77 -10.50 10.26
N ALA A 27 -7.95 -10.35 11.58
CA ALA A 27 -9.04 -11.00 12.31
C ALA A 27 -10.42 -10.46 11.91
N PHE A 28 -10.54 -9.16 11.59
CA PHE A 28 -11.81 -8.50 11.27
C PHE A 28 -12.01 -8.20 9.77
N ASP A 29 -10.94 -8.25 8.98
CA ASP A 29 -10.95 -7.97 7.55
C ASP A 29 -10.01 -8.94 6.79
N PRO A 30 -10.32 -10.25 6.81
CA PRO A 30 -9.44 -11.29 6.26
C PRO A 30 -9.19 -11.14 4.75
N ASN A 31 -10.10 -10.48 4.04
CA ASN A 31 -10.00 -10.22 2.60
C ASN A 31 -9.44 -8.82 2.28
N HIS A 32 -9.02 -8.05 3.30
CA HIS A 32 -8.45 -6.71 3.15
C HIS A 32 -9.33 -5.72 2.36
N LEU A 33 -10.65 -5.80 2.52
CA LEU A 33 -11.63 -4.98 1.81
C LEU A 33 -11.84 -3.62 2.47
N LEU A 34 -11.59 -3.51 3.78
CA LEU A 34 -11.81 -2.28 4.53
C LEU A 34 -10.58 -1.37 4.38
N ASN A 35 -10.74 -0.31 3.58
CA ASN A 35 -9.72 0.70 3.31
C ASN A 35 -8.41 0.12 2.73
N PRO A 36 -8.45 -0.50 1.53
CA PRO A 36 -7.27 -1.10 0.91
C PRO A 36 -6.15 -0.07 0.71
N GLY A 37 -4.92 -0.46 1.03
CA GLY A 37 -3.72 0.40 0.92
C GLY A 37 -3.48 1.39 2.06
N LYS A 38 -4.43 1.50 3.01
CA LYS A 38 -4.30 2.32 4.22
C LYS A 38 -3.76 1.50 5.40
N VAL A 39 -3.23 2.20 6.40
CA VAL A 39 -2.86 1.72 7.75
C VAL A 39 -1.47 1.11 7.94
N PHE A 40 -0.95 0.24 7.06
CA PHE A 40 0.35 -0.40 7.32
C PHE A 40 1.36 -0.21 6.19
N PRO A 41 2.64 0.08 6.50
CA PRO A 41 3.68 0.24 5.49
C PRO A 41 3.81 -1.06 4.67
N GLN A 42 3.76 -0.92 3.34
CA GLN A 42 4.07 -1.98 2.39
C GLN A 42 5.42 -1.67 1.74
N LEU A 43 6.15 -2.71 1.31
CA LEU A 43 7.33 -2.53 0.46
C LEU A 43 6.93 -1.73 -0.78
N ARG A 44 7.56 -0.57 -0.98
CA ARG A 44 7.23 0.37 -2.05
C ARG A 44 7.70 -0.16 -3.41
N ARG A 45 6.93 0.10 -4.47
CA ARG A 45 7.37 0.05 -5.87
C ARG A 45 6.98 1.35 -6.55
N CYS A 46 7.76 1.79 -7.55
CA CYS A 46 7.66 3.07 -8.29
C CYS A 46 6.33 3.35 -9.05
N ALA A 47 5.24 2.66 -8.73
CA ALA A 47 3.88 2.93 -9.19
C ALA A 47 2.95 3.09 -7.97
N GLU A 48 3.33 3.96 -7.04
CA GLU A 48 3.03 3.90 -5.60
C GLU A 48 1.54 3.95 -5.18
N LEU A 49 0.60 4.12 -6.12
CA LEU A 49 -0.85 4.06 -5.90
C LEU A 49 -1.56 2.95 -6.71
N GLY A 50 -0.80 2.03 -7.32
CA GLY A 50 -1.31 0.80 -7.92
C GLY A 50 -2.24 0.95 -9.12
N ARG A 51 -2.44 2.17 -9.64
CA ARG A 51 -3.28 2.43 -10.80
C ARG A 51 -2.47 3.13 -11.87
N MET A 52 -1.98 2.35 -12.83
CA MET A 52 -1.63 2.90 -14.12
C MET A 52 -2.94 3.13 -14.88
N HIS A 53 -3.29 4.39 -15.13
CA HIS A 53 -4.44 4.71 -15.96
C HIS A 53 -4.09 4.35 -17.41
N VAL A 54 -4.69 3.28 -17.91
CA VAL A 54 -4.55 2.84 -19.31
C VAL A 54 -5.81 3.27 -20.05
N HIS A 55 -5.67 4.25 -20.94
CA HIS A 55 -6.80 4.73 -21.74
C HIS A 55 -6.85 3.95 -23.05
N ARG A 56 -8.00 3.33 -23.37
CA ARG A 56 -8.21 2.54 -24.61
C ARG A 56 -7.19 1.41 -24.82
N GLY A 57 -6.67 0.82 -23.74
CA GLY A 57 -5.64 -0.22 -23.82
C GLY A 57 -4.25 0.27 -24.24
N GLN A 58 -4.04 1.59 -24.35
CA GLN A 58 -2.75 2.16 -24.72
C GLN A 58 -1.97 2.58 -23.48
N MET A 59 -0.79 1.99 -23.32
CA MET A 59 0.16 2.33 -22.27
C MET A 59 0.96 3.55 -22.70
N ALA A 60 1.04 4.58 -21.85
CA ALA A 60 1.91 5.72 -22.12
C ALA A 60 3.39 5.30 -22.02
N PHE A 61 4.17 5.64 -23.05
CA PHE A 61 5.60 5.35 -23.16
C PHE A 61 5.90 3.84 -23.01
N PRO A 62 5.46 3.00 -23.97
CA PRO A 62 5.59 1.55 -23.88
C PRO A 62 7.05 1.08 -23.87
N ASP A 63 7.96 1.89 -24.43
CA ASP A 63 9.37 1.53 -24.62
C ASP A 63 10.24 1.78 -23.38
N ILE A 64 9.70 2.43 -22.34
CA ILE A 64 10.44 2.67 -21.09
C ILE A 64 10.38 1.39 -20.25
N PRO A 65 11.52 0.73 -19.97
CA PRO A 65 11.56 -0.44 -19.12
C PRO A 65 11.06 -0.10 -17.71
N ARG A 66 10.14 -0.92 -17.18
CA ARG A 66 9.60 -0.79 -15.82
C ARG A 66 9.90 -2.06 -15.06
N PHE A 67 11.17 -2.24 -14.68
CA PHE A 67 11.67 -3.34 -13.87
C PHE A 67 12.56 -2.78 -12.78
#